data_AF-A0A1J3I4E8-F1
#
_entry.id   AF-A0A1J3I4E8-F1
#
_cell.length_a   1.000
_cell.length_b   1.000
_cell.length_c   1.000
_cell.angle_alpha   90.00
_cell.angle_beta   90.00
_cell.angle_gamma   90.00
#
_symmetry.space_group_name_H-M   'P 1'
#
loop_
_entity.id
_entity.type
_entity.pdbx_description
1 polymer ?
#
loop_
_entity_poly.entity_id
_entity_poly.type
_entity_poly.pdbx_seq_one_letter_code
_entity_poly.pdbx_strand_id
1 'polypeptide(L)' 'LTNSGIKPDDGFYDLKEISNAIEDAIGFTQGIDCNKDPEGNDQLYHIYICVDYSATRFIECPVWPGGRTCSSQIQFDKF' A
#
# COMPACT_ATOMS: atom_id res chain seq x y z
N LEU A 1 -0.64 9.47 -2.80
CA LEU A 1 0.81 9.20 -2.65
C LEU A 1 1.68 10.39 -3.05
N THR A 2 1.69 10.83 -4.32
CA THR A 2 2.56 11.96 -4.77
C THR A 2 2.36 13.26 -3.97
N ASN A 3 1.12 13.57 -3.56
CA ASN A 3 0.83 14.72 -2.68
C ASN A 3 1.56 14.65 -1.33
N SER A 4 1.94 13.46 -0.88
CA SER A 4 2.71 13.19 0.33
C SER A 4 4.19 12.95 0.05
N GLY A 5 4.67 13.27 -1.15
CA GLY A 5 6.07 13.10 -1.55
C GLY A 5 6.48 11.69 -2.00
N ILE A 6 5.60 10.69 -1.85
CA ILE A 6 5.87 9.30 -2.22
C ILE A 6 5.64 9.10 -3.72
N LYS A 7 6.68 8.69 -4.45
CA LYS A 7 6.69 8.60 -5.91
C LYS A 7 7.33 7.28 -6.38
N PRO A 8 6.97 6.80 -7.59
CA PRO A 8 7.64 5.67 -8.23
C PRO A 8 9.01 6.12 -8.76
N ASP A 9 10.01 6.19 -7.88
CA ASP A 9 11.33 6.75 -8.17
C ASP A 9 12.50 5.84 -7.78
N ASP A 10 12.22 4.53 -7.63
CA ASP A 10 13.12 3.52 -7.03
C ASP A 10 13.54 3.84 -5.59
N GLY A 11 12.90 4.84 -4.97
CA GLY A 11 13.12 5.23 -3.59
C GLY A 11 12.53 4.23 -2.60
N PHE A 12 13.06 4.27 -1.39
CA PHE A 12 12.60 3.47 -0.25
C PHE A 12 11.83 4.36 0.71
N TYR A 13 10.64 3.90 1.09
CA TYR A 13 9.71 4.65 1.95
C TYR A 13 9.28 3.78 3.13
N ASP A 14 9.03 4.41 4.26
CA ASP A 14 8.48 3.70 5.41
C ASP A 14 7.06 3.22 5.08
N LEU A 15 6.79 1.94 5.34
CA LEU A 15 5.48 1.32 5.12
C LEU A 15 4.38 2.09 5.86
N LYS A 16 4.69 2.62 7.04
CA LYS A 16 3.77 3.45 7.82
C LYS A 16 3.46 4.78 7.13
N GLU A 17 4.44 5.41 6.49
CA GLU A 17 4.20 6.66 5.75
C GLU A 17 3.33 6.42 4.53
N ILE A 18 3.57 5.34 3.78
CA ILE A 18 2.71 4.91 2.68
C ILE A 18 1.29 4.65 3.19
N SER A 19 1.18 3.90 4.30
CA SER A 19 -0.12 3.56 4.88
C SER A 19 -0.92 4.80 5.29
N ASN A 20 -0.30 5.71 6.03
CA ASN A 20 -0.96 6.94 6.47
C ASN A 20 -1.33 7.83 5.27
N ALA A 21 -0.46 7.94 4.27
CA ALA A 21 -0.73 8.77 3.09
C ALA A 21 -1.92 8.30 2.26
N ILE A 22 -2.20 7.00 2.26
CA ILE A 22 -3.39 6.44 1.59
C ILE A 22 -4.62 6.61 2.50
N GLU A 23 -4.50 6.27 3.78
CA GLU A 23 -5.59 6.37 4.75
C GLU A 23 -6.10 7.81 4.89
N ASP A 24 -5.21 8.80 4.96
CA ASP A 24 -5.57 10.23 5.00
C ASP A 24 -6.32 10.67 3.73
N ALA A 25 -6.05 10.03 2.58
CA ALA A 25 -6.66 10.39 1.30
C ALA A 25 -8.03 9.75 1.08
N ILE A 26 -8.24 8.52 1.57
CA ILE A 26 -9.48 7.76 1.34
C ILE A 26 -10.39 7.68 2.58
N GLY A 27 -9.85 7.90 3.78
CA GLY A 27 -10.56 7.85 5.06
C GLY A 27 -10.79 6.44 5.62
N PHE A 28 -10.12 5.42 5.08
CA PHE A 28 -10.24 4.02 5.46
C PHE A 28 -8.87 3.37 5.49
N THR A 29 -8.69 2.39 6.38
CA THR A 29 -7.47 1.58 6.36
C THR A 29 -7.41 0.80 5.05
N GLN A 30 -6.23 0.68 4.45
CA GLN A 30 -5.96 -0.17 3.29
C GLN A 30 -5.01 -1.31 3.64
N GLY A 31 -5.06 -2.37 2.85
CA GLY A 31 -4.10 -3.48 2.91
C GLY A 31 -2.95 -3.19 1.95
N ILE A 32 -1.72 -3.41 2.39
CA ILE A 32 -0.52 -3.29 1.55
C ILE A 32 0.13 -4.66 1.44
N ASP A 33 0.43 -5.07 0.22
CA ASP A 33 1.12 -6.31 -0.09
C ASP A 33 2.37 -6.04 -0.92
N CYS A 34 3.40 -6.84 -0.65
CA CYS A 34 4.74 -6.65 -1.15
C CYS A 34 5.30 -7.96 -1.72
N ASN A 35 5.87 -7.88 -2.91
CA ASN A 35 6.68 -8.94 -3.51
C ASN A 35 8.18 -8.64 -3.32
N LYS A 36 9.02 -9.41 -4.03
CA LYS A 36 10.46 -9.23 -4.09
C LYS A 36 10.86 -8.84 -5.51
N ASP A 37 11.68 -7.80 -5.63
CA ASP A 37 12.34 -7.43 -6.88
C ASP A 37 13.49 -8.41 -7.23
N PRO A 38 14.13 -8.30 -8.41
CA PRO A 38 15.28 -9.15 -8.78
C PRO A 38 16.48 -9.05 -7.82
N GLU A 39 16.65 -7.91 -7.17
CA GLU A 39 17.69 -7.62 -6.17
C GLU A 39 17.34 -8.16 -4.78
N GLY A 40 16.11 -8.62 -4.56
CA GLY A 40 15.59 -9.14 -3.30
C GLY A 40 15.06 -8.08 -2.33
N ASN A 41 14.81 -6.86 -2.77
CA ASN A 41 14.16 -5.80 -1.99
C ASN A 41 12.66 -6.08 -1.86
N ASP A 42 12.07 -5.70 -0.72
CA ASP A 42 10.61 -5.60 -0.65
C ASP A 42 10.16 -4.37 -1.42
N GLN A 43 9.26 -4.55 -2.38
CA GLN A 43 8.70 -3.46 -3.15
C GLN A 43 7.17 -3.44 -3.02
N LEU A 44 6.59 -2.25 -3.16
CA LEU A 44 5.15 -2.05 -3.19
C LEU A 44 4.55 -2.79 -4.39
N TYR A 45 3.65 -3.74 -4.15
CA TYR A 45 3.06 -4.57 -5.21
C TYR A 45 1.56 -4.32 -5.38
N HIS A 46 0.77 -4.58 -4.34
CA HIS A 46 -0.68 -4.37 -4.37
C HIS A 46 -1.16 -3.52 -3.21
N ILE A 47 -2.20 -2.75 -3.47
CA ILE A 47 -2.99 -2.04 -2.45
C ILE A 47 -4.41 -2.58 -2.52
N TYR A 48 -4.93 -3.03 -1.38
CA TYR A 48 -6.28 -3.56 -1.25
C TYR A 48 -7.16 -2.57 -0.49
N ILE A 49 -8.31 -2.24 -1.07
CA ILE A 49 -9.33 -1.37 -0.46
C ILE A 49 -10.65 -2.12 -0.51
N CYS A 50 -11.40 -2.12 0.60
CA CYS A 50 -12.70 -2.76 0.64
C CYS A 50 -13.82 -1.82 0.20
N VAL A 51 -14.76 -2.39 -0.53
CA VAL A 51 -15.98 -1.73 -1.00
C VAL A 51 -17.16 -2.52 -0.46
N ASP A 52 -18.25 -1.83 -0.17
CA ASP A 52 -19.48 -2.50 0.23
C ASP A 52 -20.05 -3.39 -0.89
N TYR A 53 -20.93 -4.33 -0.55
CA TYR A 53 -21.50 -5.29 -1.51
C TYR A 53 -22.21 -4.61 -2.71
N SER A 54 -22.76 -3.41 -2.52
CA SER A 54 -23.41 -2.66 -3.61
C SER A 54 -22.45 -1.89 -4.52
N ALA A 55 -21.14 -1.92 -4.22
CA ALA A 55 -20.10 -1.19 -4.93
C ALA A 55 -20.30 0.34 -4.96
N THR A 56 -20.88 0.91 -3.91
CA THR A 56 -21.22 2.35 -3.86
C THR A 56 -20.30 3.15 -2.96
N ARG A 57 -19.64 2.52 -1.99
CA ARG A 57 -18.74 3.20 -1.06
C ARG A 57 -17.63 2.32 -0.54
N PHE A 58 -16.53 2.96 -0.16
CA PHE A 58 -15.50 2.32 0.65
C PHE A 58 -16.01 2.02 2.05
N ILE A 59 -15.46 0.97 2.63
CA ILE A 59 -15.73 0.50 3.99
C ILE A 59 -14.43 0.01 4.62
N GLU A 60 -14.40 -0.06 5.95
CA GLU A 60 -13.34 -0.80 6.64
C GLU A 60 -13.38 -2.27 6.25
N CYS A 61 -12.21 -2.84 5.94
CA CYS A 61 -12.11 -4.23 5.55
C CYS A 61 -12.46 -5.14 6.74
N PRO A 62 -13.50 -6.00 6.62
CA PRO A 62 -13.84 -6.93 7.70
C PRO A 62 -12.76 -8.01 7.91
N VAL A 63 -12.04 -8.34 6.84
CA VAL A 63 -10.90 -9.25 6.85
C VAL A 63 -9.87 -8.76 5.85
N TRP A 64 -8.60 -8.83 6.24
CA TRP A 64 -7.48 -8.55 5.34
C TRP A 64 -7.13 -9.81 4.55
N PRO A 65 -6.76 -9.70 3.26
CA PRO A 65 -6.20 -10.83 2.53
C PRO A 65 -5.01 -11.41 3.31
N GLY A 66 -4.96 -12.73 3.43
CA GLY A 66 -3.74 -13.39 3.92
C GLY A 66 -2.60 -13.08 2.95
N GLY A 67 -1.44 -12.73 3.49
CA GLY A 67 -0.30 -12.29 2.67
C GLY A 67 1.00 -12.30 3.45
N ARG A 68 2.08 -11.97 2.74
CA ARG A 68 3.40 -11.82 3.35
C ARG A 68 3.45 -10.51 4.14
N THR A 69 4.11 -10.53 5.30
CA THR A 69 4.42 -9.29 6.01
C THR A 69 5.48 -8.49 5.23
N CYS A 70 5.12 -7.30 4.77
CA CYS A 70 6.06 -6.34 4.21
C CYS A 70 7.11 -5.91 5.25
N SER A 71 8.33 -5.61 4.79
CA SER A 71 9.34 -4.94 5.61
C SER A 71 8.87 -3.54 6.06
N SER A 72 9.47 -3.00 7.12
CA SER A 72 9.12 -1.65 7.62
C SER A 72 9.43 -0.54 6.61
N GLN A 73 10.37 -0.79 5.70
CA GLN A 73 10.73 0.08 4.60
C GLN A 73 10.66 -0.73 3.31
N ILE A 74 9.99 -0.19 2.28
CA ILE A 74 9.77 -0.86 0.99
C ILE A 74 10.08 0.09 -0.17
N GLN A 75 10.49 -0.48 -1.29
CA GLN A 75 10.77 0.25 -2.52
C GLN A 75 9.48 0.62 -3.26
N PHE A 76 9.46 1.79 -3.90
CA PHE A 76 8.46 2.14 -4.91
C PHE A 76 9.15 2.29 -6.26
N ASP A 77 9.15 1.20 -7.02
CA ASP A 77 9.78 1.10 -8.33
C ASP A 77 9.29 2.18 -9.31
N LYS A 78 10.22 2.67 -10.13
CA LYS A 78 9.89 3.51 -11.28
C LYS A 78 9.29 2.68 -12.43
N PHE A 79 8.47 3.34 -13.24
CA PHE A 79 7.89 2.79 -14.46
C PHE A 79 8.67 3.22 -15.71
#